data_AF-A0A2T2P7D5-F1
#
_entry.id   AF-A0A2T2P7D5-F1
#
_cell.length_a   1.000
_cell.length_b   1.000
_cell.length_c   1.000
_cell.angle_alpha   90.00
_cell.angle_beta   90.00
_cell.angle_gamma   90.00
#
_symmetry.space_group_name_H-M   'P 1'
#
loop_
_entity.id
_entity.type
_entity.pdbx_description
1 polymer ?
#
loop_
_entity_poly.entity_id
_entity_poly.type
_entity_poly.pdbx_seq_one_letter_code
_entity_poly.pdbx_strand_id
1 'polypeptide(L)'
;MPFVHAKGSTLAQFDWGSDAYWRNRRLSPPQLQVHDIRLEEWRADTDPMLEMLEILPSALLPDLKDRDKLMDDFQGGQTNHHRNEQNHLRSLVAEFGWLNCLRSKGVQESVLDSQEKRKCRWIHISSKFPDYLSGCLVGLSDWSRGSSRITAALNRLEHCVNQQERVSKHGRYFSPFFQCLLEGHIDPNESSERPLLLSVPFLDWTVEGKTPPLKFQIDPREGYQSSRSSSHLLRSILQHFYRLEDTSDRESQQVFTKHKPWLTDRSLDLKVRRWYGHYPTSLNVDELWILVIDAHHIVTFSSNQSWKSRWPPLQLSARISEVSFRGIRNAFFNTAQDKDYTSYIHIITALNGALGMLHRSFWPDIKLCLTDRYASYLGHLQYRLHRSPSTKLVMDLLQVQEELNIIIQIMDQQMELIANLKSVLQPARARGLSHGSSRNHYRSPLNIPPSDIATYRQLSFSNLSDPIEQLSENLHREYSDLCALRENSNTLINRTIQLVNIRLEDHGKAIMVFTIVTIIFLPLSFVSSFFGMNFSDIRDMETTQRLFWIVSASLTIGVVGFSIFLAFYGGAIMEWFIDWKENRIRRSRRSESMQHPAEDRPNRFSNFEILDAMRPRNTGAY
;
A
#
# COMPACT_ATOMS: atom_id res chain seq x y z
N MET A 1 6.89 15.51 42.87
CA MET A 1 5.70 14.80 43.41
C MET A 1 5.11 13.94 42.30
N PRO A 2 4.69 12.68 42.58
CA PRO A 2 4.22 11.80 41.52
C PRO A 2 2.84 12.25 41.03
N PHE A 3 2.72 12.46 39.71
CA PHE A 3 1.47 12.75 39.04
C PHE A 3 0.51 11.57 39.22
N VAL A 4 -0.41 11.73 40.16
CA VAL A 4 -1.63 10.92 40.24
C VAL A 4 -2.44 11.25 38.99
N HIS A 5 -2.58 10.27 38.09
CA HIS A 5 -3.65 10.28 37.11
C HIS A 5 -4.97 10.51 37.86
N ALA A 6 -5.56 11.69 37.69
CA ALA A 6 -6.92 11.95 38.13
C ALA A 6 -7.86 11.04 37.33
N LYS A 7 -8.09 9.82 37.85
CA LYS A 7 -9.23 9.00 37.50
C LYS A 7 -10.49 9.76 37.91
N GLY A 8 -11.28 10.14 36.91
CA GLY A 8 -12.71 10.40 37.07
C GLY A 8 -13.07 11.75 37.69
N SER A 9 -12.90 12.84 36.93
CA SER A 9 -13.99 13.81 36.86
C SER A 9 -14.88 13.37 35.71
N THR A 10 -16.07 12.87 36.01
CA THR A 10 -17.15 12.70 35.01
C THR A 10 -17.56 14.08 34.53
N LEU A 11 -16.79 14.65 33.59
CA LEU A 11 -17.27 15.72 32.72
C LEU A 11 -18.55 15.18 32.08
N ALA A 12 -19.67 15.87 32.31
CA ALA A 12 -20.96 15.51 31.75
C ALA A 12 -20.79 15.15 30.27
N GLN A 13 -21.12 13.91 29.92
CA GLN A 13 -21.00 13.41 28.57
C GLN A 13 -21.97 14.21 27.70
N PHE A 14 -21.45 15.25 27.04
CA PHE A 14 -22.25 16.09 26.15
C PHE A 14 -22.72 15.23 24.98
N ASP A 15 -24.03 15.10 24.83
CA ASP A 15 -24.62 14.32 23.74
C ASP A 15 -24.64 15.16 22.46
N TRP A 16 -23.54 15.05 21.69
CA TRP A 16 -23.37 15.70 20.39
C TRP A 16 -24.47 15.33 19.39
N GLY A 17 -25.10 14.16 19.51
CA GLY A 17 -26.19 13.74 18.62
C GLY A 17 -27.51 14.44 18.89
N SER A 18 -27.71 14.94 20.12
CA SER A 18 -28.93 15.67 20.52
C SER A 18 -28.94 17.14 20.09
N ASP A 19 -27.76 17.73 19.86
CA ASP A 19 -27.64 19.12 19.42
C ASP A 19 -28.05 19.25 17.94
N ALA A 20 -29.09 20.07 17.69
CA ALA A 20 -29.62 20.32 16.35
C ALA A 20 -28.58 20.91 15.38
N TYR A 21 -27.58 21.62 15.90
CA TYR A 21 -26.47 22.14 15.10
C TYR A 21 -25.62 20.99 14.55
N TRP A 22 -25.12 20.12 15.43
CA TRP A 22 -24.19 19.03 15.07
C TRP A 22 -24.86 17.90 14.32
N ARG A 23 -26.13 17.60 14.61
CA ARG A 23 -26.93 16.60 13.88
C ARG A 23 -27.01 16.89 12.38
N ASN A 24 -26.87 18.15 12.00
CA ASN A 24 -27.00 18.62 10.63
C ASN A 24 -25.65 18.89 9.93
N ARG A 25 -24.52 18.50 10.51
CA ARG A 25 -23.20 18.72 9.90
C ARG A 25 -22.55 17.41 9.50
N ARG A 26 -21.77 17.45 8.42
CA ARG A 26 -20.95 16.31 7.98
C ARG A 26 -19.83 15.97 8.98
N LEU A 27 -19.26 17.00 9.62
CA LEU A 27 -18.23 16.88 10.63
C LEU A 27 -18.67 17.49 11.96
N SER A 28 -18.34 16.78 13.03
CA SER A 28 -18.56 17.17 14.42
C SER A 28 -17.29 16.93 15.25
N PRO A 29 -17.10 17.63 16.37
CA PRO A 29 -15.95 17.45 17.25
C PRO A 29 -15.60 16.01 17.64
N PRO A 30 -16.55 15.10 17.97
CA PRO A 30 -16.22 13.71 18.29
C PRO A 30 -15.69 12.88 17.11
N GLN A 31 -15.83 13.36 15.87
CA GLN A 31 -15.27 12.73 14.67
C GLN A 31 -13.82 13.17 14.38
N LEU A 32 -13.29 14.13 15.14
CA LEU A 32 -11.93 14.64 15.00
C LEU A 32 -11.03 14.10 16.12
N GLN A 33 -9.81 13.70 15.77
CA GLN A 33 -8.76 13.44 16.74
C GLN A 33 -7.82 14.65 16.80
N VAL A 34 -8.02 15.52 17.79
CA VAL A 34 -7.25 16.75 17.95
C VAL A 34 -6.11 16.53 18.94
N HIS A 35 -4.91 16.87 18.54
CA HIS A 35 -3.70 16.77 19.34
C HIS A 35 -2.96 18.11 19.37
N ASP A 36 -2.62 18.58 20.56
CA ASP A 36 -1.80 19.76 20.76
C ASP A 36 -0.37 19.36 21.11
N ILE A 37 0.58 19.95 20.39
CA ILE A 37 2.02 19.75 20.60
C ILE A 37 2.54 20.97 21.36
N ARG A 38 3.07 20.72 22.55
CA ARG A 38 3.50 21.76 23.51
C ARG A 38 4.81 21.38 24.18
N LEU A 39 5.53 22.39 24.68
CA LEU A 39 6.69 22.19 25.57
C LEU A 39 6.17 22.05 27.00
N GLU A 40 6.53 20.95 27.66
CA GLU A 40 6.16 20.64 29.05
C GLU A 40 7.38 20.31 29.91
N GLU A 41 7.36 20.76 31.18
CA GLU A 41 8.33 20.37 32.20
C GLU A 41 7.91 19.04 32.83
N TRP A 42 8.71 17.99 32.62
CA TRP A 42 8.39 16.66 33.10
C TRP A 42 8.89 16.41 34.54
N ARG A 43 10.06 16.95 34.90
CA ARG A 43 10.65 16.94 36.24
C ARG A 43 11.48 18.21 36.46
N ALA A 44 11.61 18.64 37.72
CA ALA A 44 12.37 19.84 38.10
C ALA A 44 13.86 19.80 37.67
N ASP A 45 14.41 18.61 37.42
CA ASP A 45 15.83 18.39 37.04
C ASP A 45 16.04 18.03 35.55
N THR A 46 14.98 17.97 34.73
CA THR A 46 15.08 17.65 33.30
C THR A 46 14.62 18.81 32.44
N ASP A 47 15.36 19.09 31.37
CA ASP A 47 14.97 20.08 30.38
C ASP A 47 13.54 19.84 29.86
N PRO A 48 12.79 20.90 29.53
CA PRO A 48 11.43 20.78 29.04
C PRO A 48 11.38 19.95 27.75
N MET A 49 10.38 19.10 27.63
CA MET A 49 10.22 18.17 26.51
C MET A 49 8.99 18.52 25.66
N LEU A 50 9.05 18.23 24.37
CA LEU A 50 7.88 18.33 23.49
C LEU A 50 6.93 17.18 23.78
N GLU A 51 5.71 17.47 24.19
CA GLU A 51 4.66 16.47 24.40
C GLU A 51 3.50 16.69 23.45
N MET A 52 2.85 15.58 23.09
CA MET A 52 1.65 15.57 22.25
C MET A 52 0.46 15.14 23.11
N LEU A 53 -0.44 16.07 23.36
CA LEU A 53 -1.61 15.87 24.19
C LEU A 53 -2.85 15.73 23.32
N GLU A 54 -3.58 14.63 23.48
CA GLU A 54 -4.91 14.47 22.87
C GLU A 54 -5.93 15.32 23.63
N ILE A 55 -6.74 16.06 22.88
CA ILE A 55 -7.82 16.89 23.41
C ILE A 55 -9.13 16.14 23.27
N LEU A 56 -9.82 15.97 24.39
CA LEU A 56 -11.16 15.39 24.38
C LEU A 56 -12.15 16.37 23.74
N PRO A 57 -13.12 15.89 22.93
CA PRO A 57 -14.14 16.76 22.33
C PRO A 57 -14.87 17.65 23.33
N SER A 58 -15.12 17.15 24.55
CA SER A 58 -15.75 17.91 25.63
C SER A 58 -14.95 19.13 26.08
N ALA A 59 -13.62 19.09 25.95
CA ALA A 59 -12.75 20.22 26.30
C ALA A 59 -12.85 21.38 25.28
N LEU A 60 -13.38 21.11 24.08
CA LEU A 60 -13.56 22.13 23.03
C LEU A 60 -14.85 22.95 23.21
N LEU A 61 -15.77 22.55 24.10
CA LEU A 61 -17.06 23.22 24.30
C LEU A 61 -16.97 24.74 24.58
N PRO A 62 -16.00 25.25 25.37
CA PRO A 62 -15.85 26.69 25.58
C PRO A 62 -15.53 27.45 24.28
N ASP A 63 -14.59 26.94 23.48
CA ASP A 63 -14.18 27.55 22.21
C ASP A 63 -15.29 27.47 21.15
N LEU A 64 -16.11 26.40 21.20
CA LEU A 64 -17.24 26.20 20.28
C LEU A 64 -18.41 27.15 20.52
N LYS A 65 -18.40 27.97 21.58
CA LYS A 65 -19.37 29.07 21.73
C LYS A 65 -19.24 30.10 20.62
N ASP A 66 -18.03 30.29 20.11
CA ASP A 66 -17.72 31.23 19.03
C ASP A 66 -17.81 30.58 17.64
N ARG A 67 -18.50 29.44 17.51
CA ARG A 67 -18.57 28.64 16.27
C ARG A 67 -19.12 29.38 15.05
N ASP A 68 -19.99 30.36 15.27
CA ASP A 68 -20.65 31.12 14.20
C ASP A 68 -19.91 32.44 13.86
N LYS A 69 -18.85 32.78 14.62
CA LYS A 69 -18.07 34.01 14.45
C LYS A 69 -17.59 34.23 13.01
N LEU A 70 -17.01 33.19 12.41
CA LEU A 70 -16.51 33.29 11.04
C LEU A 70 -17.65 33.52 10.02
N MET A 71 -18.81 32.91 10.27
CA MET A 71 -19.98 33.09 9.40
C MET A 71 -20.51 34.52 9.51
N ASP A 72 -20.57 35.07 10.73
CA ASP A 72 -21.03 36.43 10.99
C ASP A 72 -20.08 37.47 10.37
N ASP A 73 -18.76 37.27 10.53
CA ASP A 73 -17.71 38.11 9.92
C ASP A 73 -17.82 38.10 8.38
N PHE A 74 -18.13 36.96 7.79
CA PHE A 74 -18.28 36.80 6.33
C PHE A 74 -19.57 37.45 5.78
N GLN A 75 -20.64 37.54 6.58
CA GLN A 75 -21.87 38.24 6.16
C GLN A 75 -21.67 39.76 6.09
N GLY A 76 -20.77 40.31 6.91
CA GLY A 76 -20.47 41.75 6.99
C GLY A 76 -19.42 42.26 5.99
N GLY A 77 -18.69 41.39 5.27
CA GLY A 77 -17.48 41.78 4.54
C GLY A 77 -17.27 41.16 3.14
N GLN A 78 -16.86 42.03 2.21
CA GLN A 78 -16.24 41.79 0.89
C GLN A 78 -17.15 41.56 -0.33
N THR A 79 -17.12 42.57 -1.22
CA THR A 79 -17.94 42.75 -2.43
C THR A 79 -17.19 42.51 -3.75
N ASN A 80 -16.04 41.83 -3.74
CA ASN A 80 -15.15 41.74 -4.94
C ASN A 80 -15.00 40.35 -5.59
N HIS A 81 -15.78 39.34 -5.17
CA HIS A 81 -15.75 37.99 -5.78
C HIS A 81 -16.90 37.75 -6.76
N HIS A 82 -16.71 36.85 -7.72
CA HIS A 82 -17.78 36.39 -8.60
C HIS A 82 -18.90 35.77 -7.76
N ARG A 83 -20.17 36.04 -8.12
CA ARG A 83 -21.35 35.60 -7.34
C ARG A 83 -21.38 34.10 -7.03
N ASN A 84 -20.89 33.27 -7.96
CA ASN A 84 -20.82 31.81 -7.78
C ASN A 84 -19.75 31.40 -6.76
N GLU A 85 -18.58 32.00 -6.83
CA GLU A 85 -17.47 31.77 -5.90
C GLU A 85 -17.85 32.22 -4.48
N GLN A 86 -18.56 33.34 -4.36
CA GLN A 86 -19.08 33.81 -3.08
C GLN A 86 -20.14 32.86 -2.49
N ASN A 87 -21.04 32.33 -3.31
CA ASN A 87 -22.03 31.34 -2.86
C ASN A 87 -21.38 30.04 -2.39
N HIS A 88 -20.36 29.57 -3.13
CA HIS A 88 -19.59 28.38 -2.77
C HIS A 88 -18.84 28.56 -1.44
N LEU A 89 -18.11 29.67 -1.29
CA LEU A 89 -17.44 30.02 -0.04
C LEU A 89 -18.41 30.15 1.13
N ARG A 90 -19.57 30.76 0.93
CA ARG A 90 -20.63 30.81 1.96
C ARG A 90 -21.11 29.43 2.35
N SER A 91 -21.29 28.52 1.40
CA SER A 91 -21.66 27.13 1.70
C SER A 91 -20.58 26.44 2.55
N LEU A 92 -19.30 26.60 2.19
CA LEU A 92 -18.18 26.02 2.93
C LEU A 92 -18.03 26.62 4.33
N VAL A 93 -18.13 27.94 4.48
CA VAL A 93 -18.09 28.60 5.80
C VAL A 93 -19.30 28.22 6.64
N ALA A 94 -20.48 28.17 6.03
CA ALA A 94 -21.70 27.76 6.71
C ALA A 94 -21.63 26.31 7.21
N GLU A 95 -20.83 25.43 6.59
CA GLU A 95 -20.68 24.01 6.96
C GLU A 95 -19.45 23.70 7.82
N PHE A 96 -18.31 24.35 7.57
CA PHE A 96 -17.02 24.06 8.21
C PHE A 96 -16.43 25.24 8.99
N GLY A 97 -17.08 26.40 9.00
CA GLY A 97 -16.56 27.62 9.64
C GLY A 97 -16.32 27.49 11.15
N TRP A 98 -17.05 26.60 11.82
CA TRP A 98 -16.82 26.26 13.22
C TRP A 98 -15.41 25.70 13.51
N LEU A 99 -14.73 25.14 12.50
CA LEU A 99 -13.34 24.68 12.64
C LEU A 99 -12.39 25.83 12.98
N ASN A 100 -12.78 27.09 12.73
CA ASN A 100 -11.96 28.25 13.06
C ASN A 100 -11.69 28.37 14.58
N CYS A 101 -12.63 27.89 15.40
CA CYS A 101 -12.46 27.78 16.86
C CYS A 101 -11.28 26.85 17.24
N LEU A 102 -10.90 25.93 16.34
CA LEU A 102 -9.77 25.04 16.55
C LEU A 102 -8.43 25.68 16.18
N ARG A 103 -8.39 26.94 15.74
CA ARG A 103 -7.11 27.63 15.53
C ARG A 103 -6.45 27.96 16.87
N SER A 104 -5.13 27.92 16.89
CA SER A 104 -4.33 28.41 18.00
C SER A 104 -4.41 29.93 18.07
N LYS A 105 -4.61 30.46 19.29
CA LYS A 105 -4.64 31.90 19.56
C LYS A 105 -3.24 32.53 19.59
N GLY A 106 -2.19 31.71 19.65
CA GLY A 106 -0.79 32.16 19.62
C GLY A 106 0.22 31.02 19.59
N VAL A 107 1.49 31.37 19.40
CA VAL A 107 2.62 30.42 19.37
C VAL A 107 3.22 30.33 20.77
N GLN A 108 3.47 29.11 21.23
CA GLN A 108 4.19 28.89 22.49
C GLN A 108 5.68 29.18 22.28
N GLU A 109 6.25 30.08 23.07
CA GLU A 109 7.69 30.38 23.07
C GLU A 109 8.38 29.73 24.29
N SER A 110 7.71 29.73 25.44
CA SER A 110 8.22 29.21 26.72
C SER A 110 7.29 28.18 27.35
N VAL A 111 7.81 27.40 28.30
CA VAL A 111 7.02 26.46 29.11
C VAL A 111 5.95 27.18 29.94
N LEU A 112 6.26 28.42 30.38
CA LEU A 112 5.39 29.24 31.22
C LEU A 112 4.20 29.87 30.47
N ASP A 113 4.15 29.73 29.14
CA ASP A 113 3.07 30.27 28.33
C ASP A 113 1.72 29.61 28.65
N SER A 114 0.64 30.38 28.48
CA SER A 114 -0.73 29.92 28.74
C SER A 114 -1.10 28.67 27.93
N GLN A 115 -2.08 27.91 28.42
CA GLN A 115 -2.56 26.69 27.75
C GLN A 115 -3.14 26.93 26.34
N GLU A 116 -3.47 28.18 26.02
CA GLU A 116 -4.01 28.57 24.71
C GLU A 116 -2.92 28.69 23.62
N LYS A 117 -1.65 28.83 24.02
CA LYS A 117 -0.50 28.87 23.12
C LYS A 117 0.11 27.48 22.96
N ARG A 118 0.40 27.11 21.71
CA ARG A 118 0.96 25.80 21.34
C ARG A 118 1.99 25.94 20.23
N LYS A 119 2.83 24.92 20.05
CA LYS A 119 3.80 24.88 18.93
C LYS A 119 3.11 24.46 17.63
N CYS A 120 2.29 23.42 17.70
CA CYS A 120 1.54 22.89 16.56
C CYS A 120 0.25 22.20 17.07
N ARG A 121 -0.82 22.27 16.29
CA ARG A 121 -2.05 21.51 16.46
C ARG A 121 -2.22 20.58 15.28
N TRP A 122 -2.28 19.29 15.59
CA TRP A 122 -2.51 18.25 14.63
C TRP A 122 -3.94 17.72 14.77
N ILE A 123 -4.68 17.73 13.66
CA ILE A 123 -6.04 17.20 13.59
C ILE A 123 -6.00 15.99 12.67
N HIS A 124 -6.46 14.84 13.15
CA HIS A 124 -6.58 13.64 12.34
C HIS A 124 -8.05 13.29 12.09
N ILE A 125 -8.38 13.06 10.83
CA ILE A 125 -9.72 12.73 10.34
C ILE A 125 -9.66 11.35 9.68
N SER A 126 -10.42 10.40 10.20
CA SER A 126 -10.41 9.03 9.67
C SER A 126 -11.43 8.81 8.56
N SER A 127 -11.51 9.75 7.64
CA SER A 127 -12.44 9.75 6.52
C SER A 127 -11.78 10.36 5.29
N LYS A 128 -12.20 9.92 4.11
CA LYS A 128 -11.56 10.24 2.83
C LYS A 128 -12.54 10.80 1.81
N PHE A 129 -13.24 11.84 2.24
CA PHE A 129 -14.04 12.67 1.34
C PHE A 129 -13.22 13.88 0.92
N PRO A 130 -12.97 14.09 -0.39
CA PRO A 130 -12.24 15.26 -0.86
C PRO A 130 -12.88 16.58 -0.42
N ASP A 131 -14.20 16.64 -0.27
CA ASP A 131 -14.94 17.81 0.26
C ASP A 131 -14.41 18.29 1.62
N TYR A 132 -13.91 17.38 2.46
CA TYR A 132 -13.34 17.74 3.76
C TYR A 132 -12.00 18.49 3.62
N LEU A 133 -11.26 18.32 2.52
CA LEU A 133 -10.04 19.09 2.26
C LEU A 133 -10.36 20.57 2.09
N SER A 134 -11.36 20.88 1.25
CA SER A 134 -11.84 22.25 1.03
C SER A 134 -12.40 22.84 2.32
N GLY A 135 -13.23 22.07 3.04
CA GLY A 135 -13.80 22.49 4.32
C GLY A 135 -12.76 22.79 5.40
N CYS A 136 -11.77 21.90 5.57
CA CYS A 136 -10.66 22.10 6.51
C CYS A 136 -9.77 23.28 6.10
N LEU A 137 -9.47 23.46 4.81
CA LEU A 137 -8.69 24.60 4.35
C LEU A 137 -9.39 25.92 4.72
N VAL A 138 -10.67 26.06 4.38
CA VAL A 138 -11.45 27.29 4.61
C VAL A 138 -11.68 27.53 6.11
N GLY A 139 -12.11 26.50 6.85
CA GLY A 139 -12.45 26.63 8.26
C GLY A 139 -11.24 26.89 9.15
N LEU A 140 -10.09 26.29 8.84
CA LEU A 140 -8.87 26.48 9.62
C LEU A 140 -7.99 27.63 9.11
N SER A 141 -8.31 28.33 8.02
CA SER A 141 -7.48 29.43 7.53
C SER A 141 -7.58 30.71 8.39
N ASP A 142 -6.56 31.56 8.31
CA ASP A 142 -6.55 32.89 8.93
C ASP A 142 -7.15 33.94 8.00
N TRP A 143 -8.40 34.33 8.28
CA TRP A 143 -9.14 35.31 7.47
C TRP A 143 -8.68 36.76 7.68
N SER A 144 -7.90 37.04 8.73
CA SER A 144 -7.34 38.38 8.97
C SER A 144 -6.33 38.81 7.89
N ARG A 145 -5.72 37.84 7.20
CA ARG A 145 -4.66 38.04 6.20
C ARG A 145 -5.18 38.30 4.78
N GLY A 146 -6.49 38.39 4.62
CA GLY A 146 -7.15 38.70 3.36
C GLY A 146 -7.78 37.47 2.70
N SER A 147 -9.05 37.63 2.28
CA SER A 147 -9.86 36.59 1.63
C SER A 147 -9.23 36.10 0.32
N SER A 148 -8.57 36.96 -0.45
CA SER A 148 -8.01 36.62 -1.77
C SER A 148 -6.99 35.49 -1.73
N ARG A 149 -6.16 35.41 -0.67
CA ARG A 149 -5.18 34.32 -0.49
C ARG A 149 -5.88 32.98 -0.26
N ILE A 150 -6.90 32.98 0.59
CA ILE A 150 -7.66 31.77 0.92
C ILE A 150 -8.41 31.28 -0.33
N THR A 151 -9.02 32.19 -1.07
CA THR A 151 -9.71 31.87 -2.32
C THR A 151 -8.75 31.32 -3.39
N ALA A 152 -7.56 31.92 -3.55
CA ALA A 152 -6.54 31.41 -4.47
C ALA A 152 -6.08 29.99 -4.07
N ALA A 153 -5.84 29.76 -2.77
CA ALA A 153 -5.46 28.45 -2.24
C ALA A 153 -6.57 27.41 -2.43
N LEU A 154 -7.84 27.80 -2.24
CA LEU A 154 -9.00 26.92 -2.46
C LEU A 154 -9.13 26.53 -3.92
N ASN A 155 -9.08 27.50 -4.85
CA ASN A 155 -9.15 27.23 -6.28
C ASN A 155 -8.01 26.31 -6.73
N ARG A 156 -6.80 26.50 -6.19
CA ARG A 156 -5.65 25.61 -6.45
C ARG A 156 -5.83 24.22 -5.86
N LEU A 157 -6.40 24.11 -4.67
CA LEU A 157 -6.72 22.84 -4.02
C LEU A 157 -7.73 22.05 -4.84
N GLU A 158 -8.83 22.66 -5.25
CA GLU A 158 -9.87 22.00 -6.05
C GLU A 158 -9.32 21.55 -7.41
N HIS A 159 -8.49 22.38 -8.05
CA HIS A 159 -7.81 22.00 -9.26
C HIS A 159 -6.86 20.82 -9.05
N CYS A 160 -6.09 20.82 -7.97
CA CYS A 160 -5.18 19.74 -7.61
C CYS A 160 -5.92 18.43 -7.36
N VAL A 161 -7.01 18.47 -6.59
CA VAL A 161 -7.89 17.32 -6.35
C VAL A 161 -8.40 16.76 -7.67
N ASN A 162 -8.96 17.60 -8.54
CA ASN A 162 -9.47 17.16 -9.85
C ASN A 162 -8.40 16.58 -10.79
N GLN A 163 -7.16 17.09 -10.72
CA GLN A 163 -6.06 16.60 -11.56
C GLN A 163 -5.49 15.26 -11.08
N GLN A 164 -5.38 15.10 -9.76
CA GLN A 164 -4.70 13.98 -9.14
C GLN A 164 -5.66 12.83 -8.78
N GLU A 165 -6.96 13.09 -8.72
CA GLU A 165 -7.99 12.07 -8.53
C GLU A 165 -8.06 11.17 -9.76
N ARG A 166 -7.83 9.89 -9.53
CA ARG A 166 -7.93 8.84 -10.53
C ARG A 166 -9.14 7.98 -10.21
N VAL A 167 -9.83 7.57 -11.25
CA VAL A 167 -10.98 6.67 -11.14
C VAL A 167 -10.53 5.28 -11.55
N SER A 168 -10.78 4.31 -10.68
CA SER A 168 -10.68 2.90 -10.99
C SER A 168 -12.04 2.24 -10.90
N LYS A 169 -12.14 0.98 -11.34
CA LYS A 169 -13.34 0.17 -11.13
C LYS A 169 -13.66 -0.09 -9.64
N HIS A 170 -12.70 0.13 -8.73
CA HIS A 170 -12.82 -0.05 -7.27
C HIS A 170 -13.17 1.23 -6.51
N GLY A 171 -13.37 2.33 -7.23
CA GLY A 171 -13.54 3.65 -6.65
C GLY A 171 -12.40 4.60 -7.00
N ARG A 172 -12.43 5.75 -6.35
CA ARG A 172 -11.52 6.86 -6.60
C ARG A 172 -10.27 6.73 -5.73
N TYR A 173 -9.16 7.26 -6.21
CA TYR A 173 -7.89 7.21 -5.51
C TYR A 173 -6.98 8.36 -5.95
N PHE A 174 -6.04 8.81 -5.12
CA PHE A 174 -5.07 9.82 -5.55
C PHE A 174 -3.81 9.15 -6.08
N SER A 175 -3.26 9.65 -7.19
CA SER A 175 -1.83 9.41 -7.45
C SER A 175 -1.00 10.00 -6.31
N PRO A 176 0.20 9.47 -6.00
CA PRO A 176 1.11 10.15 -5.09
C PRO A 176 1.46 11.53 -5.65
N PHE A 177 1.31 12.57 -4.85
CA PHE A 177 1.66 13.93 -5.26
C PHE A 177 1.97 14.82 -4.05
N PHE A 178 2.71 15.90 -4.33
CA PHE A 178 2.94 17.02 -3.44
C PHE A 178 2.64 18.32 -4.19
N GLN A 179 1.83 19.20 -3.61
CA GLN A 179 1.44 20.47 -4.23
C GLN A 179 1.39 21.60 -3.20
N CYS A 180 2.08 22.70 -3.49
CA CYS A 180 1.90 23.97 -2.79
C CYS A 180 0.64 24.67 -3.31
N LEU A 181 -0.21 25.17 -2.41
CA LEU A 181 -1.50 25.75 -2.78
C LEU A 181 -1.44 27.26 -3.05
N LEU A 182 -0.33 27.92 -2.68
CA LEU A 182 -0.07 29.33 -2.99
C LEU A 182 1.19 29.46 -3.86
N GLU A 183 1.06 30.21 -4.96
CA GLU A 183 2.16 30.59 -5.86
C GLU A 183 2.42 32.11 -5.73
N GLY A 184 3.68 32.53 -5.65
CA GLY A 184 4.03 33.95 -5.52
C GLY A 184 5.42 34.25 -4.95
N HIS A 185 5.84 35.52 -5.09
CA HIS A 185 7.11 36.05 -4.57
C HIS A 185 7.22 35.74 -3.08
N ILE A 186 8.36 35.21 -2.66
CA ILE A 186 8.58 34.81 -1.27
C ILE A 186 8.84 36.09 -0.49
N ASP A 187 7.85 36.58 0.25
CA ASP A 187 8.19 37.47 1.35
C ASP A 187 9.08 36.67 2.31
N PRO A 188 10.32 37.13 2.57
CA PRO A 188 11.27 36.38 3.38
C PRO A 188 10.75 36.09 4.80
N ASN A 189 9.81 36.90 5.28
CA ASN A 189 9.17 36.74 6.59
C ASN A 189 7.96 35.78 6.61
N GLU A 190 7.34 35.45 5.46
CA GLU A 190 6.12 34.58 5.39
C GLU A 190 6.40 33.17 4.86
N SER A 191 7.67 32.80 4.67
CA SER A 191 8.04 31.53 4.01
C SER A 191 7.61 30.25 4.74
N SER A 192 7.28 30.33 6.04
CA SER A 192 6.78 29.23 6.87
C SER A 192 5.25 29.02 6.76
N GLU A 193 4.51 29.87 6.06
CA GLU A 193 3.04 29.89 6.14
C GLU A 193 2.35 29.52 4.83
N ARG A 194 2.90 28.52 4.13
CA ARG A 194 2.35 28.07 2.85
C ARG A 194 1.46 26.86 3.05
N PRO A 195 0.17 26.94 2.69
CA PRO A 195 -0.67 25.76 2.68
C PRO A 195 -0.21 24.80 1.59
N LEU A 196 -0.20 23.52 1.93
CA LEU A 196 0.22 22.45 1.02
C LEU A 196 -0.69 21.26 1.15
N LEU A 197 -0.82 20.53 0.05
CA LEU A 197 -1.52 19.25 -0.01
C LEU A 197 -0.55 18.18 -0.48
N LEU A 198 -0.57 17.06 0.22
CA LEU A 198 0.24 15.89 -0.06
C LEU A 198 -0.66 14.66 0.00
N SER A 199 -0.48 13.74 -0.94
CA SER A 199 -1.05 12.39 -0.88
C SER A 199 0.06 11.37 -1.05
N VAL A 200 0.15 10.40 -0.15
CA VAL A 200 1.12 9.31 -0.22
C VAL A 200 0.45 7.95 0.00
N PRO A 201 0.66 6.96 -0.89
CA PRO A 201 0.24 5.59 -0.64
C PRO A 201 1.16 4.96 0.40
N PHE A 202 0.61 4.20 1.33
CA PHE A 202 1.38 3.43 2.30
C PHE A 202 0.83 2.01 2.43
N LEU A 203 1.70 1.09 2.81
CA LEU A 203 1.38 -0.30 2.98
C LEU A 203 0.94 -0.54 4.44
N ASP A 204 -0.17 -1.23 4.61
CA ASP A 204 -0.66 -1.63 5.93
C ASP A 204 -1.21 -3.06 5.86
N TRP A 205 -1.04 -3.82 6.93
CA TRP A 205 -1.61 -5.16 6.98
C TRP A 205 -3.08 -5.10 7.36
N THR A 206 -3.80 -6.17 7.03
CA THR A 206 -5.12 -6.44 7.60
C THR A 206 -5.16 -7.80 8.28
N VAL A 207 -6.20 -7.98 9.07
CA VAL A 207 -6.50 -9.20 9.83
C VAL A 207 -7.68 -9.90 9.16
N GLU A 208 -7.77 -11.21 9.36
CA GLU A 208 -8.81 -12.06 8.79
C GLU A 208 -10.22 -11.57 9.15
N GLY A 209 -11.05 -11.35 8.13
CA GLY A 209 -12.46 -10.93 8.27
C GLY A 209 -12.82 -9.73 7.40
N LYS A 210 -14.10 -9.35 7.42
CA LYS A 210 -14.56 -8.12 6.76
C LYS A 210 -13.98 -6.92 7.49
N THR A 211 -13.43 -5.95 6.75
CA THR A 211 -13.01 -4.68 7.34
C THR A 211 -14.23 -4.02 8.01
N PRO A 212 -14.25 -3.86 9.33
CA PRO A 212 -15.34 -3.16 10.00
C PRO A 212 -15.37 -1.70 9.54
N PRO A 213 -16.51 -1.02 9.69
CA PRO A 213 -16.64 0.38 9.29
C PRO A 213 -15.53 1.21 9.95
N LEU A 214 -15.05 2.23 9.23
CA LEU A 214 -14.04 3.13 9.77
C LEU A 214 -14.57 3.75 11.06
N LYS A 215 -13.68 3.93 12.04
CA LYS A 215 -14.02 4.38 13.41
C LYS A 215 -14.84 5.68 13.45
N PHE A 216 -14.83 6.45 12.36
CA PHE A 216 -15.51 7.73 12.22
C PHE A 216 -16.31 7.90 10.90
N GLN A 217 -16.57 6.82 10.15
CA GLN A 217 -17.49 6.85 9.00
C GLN A 217 -18.88 6.48 9.45
N ILE A 218 -19.73 7.49 9.69
CA ILE A 218 -21.06 7.61 9.07
C ILE A 218 -21.32 9.12 9.03
N ASP A 219 -21.33 9.76 7.85
CA ASP A 219 -22.19 10.94 7.71
C ASP A 219 -23.61 10.40 7.87
N PRO A 220 -24.34 10.74 8.95
CA PRO A 220 -25.67 10.18 9.21
C PRO A 220 -26.63 10.38 8.02
N ARG A 221 -26.34 11.35 7.14
CA ARG A 221 -27.14 11.70 5.97
C ARG A 221 -26.88 10.81 4.75
N GLU A 222 -25.68 10.25 4.63
CA GLU A 222 -25.26 9.50 3.43
C GLU A 222 -25.42 7.97 3.57
N GLY A 223 -26.25 7.51 4.52
CA GLY A 223 -26.50 6.09 4.80
C GLY A 223 -26.43 5.21 3.54
N TYR A 224 -25.35 4.42 3.42
CA TYR A 224 -24.97 3.55 2.30
C TYR A 224 -26.05 3.32 1.23
N GLN A 225 -26.28 4.28 0.33
CA GLN A 225 -27.19 4.12 -0.81
C GLN A 225 -26.72 4.81 -2.10
N SER A 226 -25.41 4.91 -2.30
CA SER A 226 -24.89 5.20 -3.63
C SER A 226 -23.65 4.37 -3.91
N SER A 227 -23.85 3.31 -4.70
CA SER A 227 -22.81 2.62 -5.45
C SER A 227 -22.08 3.53 -6.46
N ARG A 228 -22.38 4.84 -6.50
CA ARG A 228 -21.78 5.86 -7.38
C ARG A 228 -20.90 6.89 -6.66
N SER A 229 -20.79 6.85 -5.33
CA SER A 229 -20.03 7.86 -4.54
C SER A 229 -18.95 7.26 -3.62
N SER A 230 -18.35 6.11 -3.99
CA SER A 230 -17.31 5.48 -3.17
C SER A 230 -16.05 6.34 -3.05
N SER A 231 -15.99 7.07 -1.93
CA SER A 231 -14.82 7.68 -1.28
C SER A 231 -13.60 6.75 -1.31
N HIS A 232 -12.39 7.31 -1.33
CA HIS A 232 -11.14 6.56 -1.54
C HIS A 232 -11.00 5.34 -0.62
N LEU A 233 -11.24 4.15 -1.17
CA LEU A 233 -11.28 2.90 -0.42
C LEU A 233 -9.88 2.29 -0.22
N LEU A 234 -9.76 1.47 0.82
CA LEU A 234 -8.64 0.56 0.99
C LEU A 234 -8.59 -0.44 -0.16
N ARG A 235 -7.39 -0.66 -0.72
CA ARG A 235 -7.18 -1.55 -1.86
C ARG A 235 -6.24 -2.68 -1.47
N SER A 236 -6.43 -3.87 -2.04
CA SER A 236 -5.38 -4.89 -2.00
C SER A 236 -4.18 -4.44 -2.83
N ILE A 237 -2.99 -4.99 -2.58
CA ILE A 237 -1.80 -4.73 -3.43
C ILE A 237 -2.09 -5.01 -4.91
N LEU A 238 -2.83 -6.09 -5.20
CA LEU A 238 -3.17 -6.45 -6.57
C LEU A 238 -4.14 -5.46 -7.21
N GLN A 239 -5.13 -4.93 -6.47
CA GLN A 239 -6.03 -3.87 -6.95
C GLN A 239 -5.31 -2.53 -7.15
N HIS A 240 -4.24 -2.28 -6.39
CA HIS A 240 -3.42 -1.09 -6.57
C HIS A 240 -2.65 -1.14 -7.90
N PHE A 241 -2.10 -2.31 -8.25
CA PHE A 241 -1.33 -2.49 -9.48
C PHE A 241 -2.21 -2.73 -10.71
N TYR A 242 -3.20 -3.63 -10.61
CA TYR A 242 -4.09 -3.97 -11.70
C TYR A 242 -5.47 -3.32 -11.54
N ARG A 243 -6.08 -2.99 -12.67
CA ARG A 243 -7.48 -2.51 -12.74
C ARG A 243 -8.50 -3.66 -12.68
N LEU A 244 -8.32 -4.62 -11.76
CA LEU A 244 -9.11 -5.87 -11.64
C LEU A 244 -10.27 -5.76 -10.64
N GLU A 245 -11.53 -5.91 -11.07
CA GLU A 245 -12.77 -5.75 -10.27
C GLU A 245 -12.83 -6.51 -8.94
N ASP A 246 -12.27 -7.72 -8.91
CA ASP A 246 -12.24 -8.56 -7.72
C ASP A 246 -10.87 -9.24 -7.60
N THR A 247 -10.30 -9.19 -6.40
CA THR A 247 -9.06 -9.89 -6.04
C THR A 247 -9.25 -10.91 -4.94
N SER A 248 -10.48 -11.13 -4.46
CA SER A 248 -10.80 -11.99 -3.31
C SER A 248 -10.20 -13.39 -3.45
N ASP A 249 -10.31 -14.00 -4.63
CA ASP A 249 -9.75 -15.33 -4.91
C ASP A 249 -8.22 -15.34 -4.78
N ARG A 250 -7.57 -14.25 -5.19
CA ARG A 250 -6.10 -14.08 -5.16
C ARG A 250 -5.59 -13.59 -3.81
N GLU A 251 -6.42 -12.93 -3.01
CA GLU A 251 -6.02 -12.43 -1.68
C GLU A 251 -5.63 -13.56 -0.74
N SER A 252 -6.34 -14.70 -0.81
CA SER A 252 -5.99 -15.92 -0.08
C SER A 252 -4.59 -16.45 -0.41
N GLN A 253 -4.06 -16.06 -1.56
CA GLN A 253 -2.77 -16.53 -2.04
C GLN A 253 -1.62 -15.65 -1.59
N GLN A 254 -1.86 -14.46 -1.02
CA GLN A 254 -0.79 -13.53 -0.66
C GLN A 254 0.25 -14.17 0.27
N VAL A 255 1.49 -13.68 0.22
CA VAL A 255 2.57 -14.16 1.09
C VAL A 255 2.18 -14.04 2.57
N PHE A 256 1.49 -12.97 2.95
CA PHE A 256 1.01 -12.74 4.32
C PHE A 256 -0.02 -13.78 4.77
N THR A 257 -0.78 -14.38 3.85
CA THR A 257 -1.75 -15.43 4.14
C THR A 257 -1.08 -16.80 4.19
N LYS A 258 -0.23 -17.09 3.21
CA LYS A 258 0.45 -18.39 3.05
C LYS A 258 1.51 -18.65 4.11
N HIS A 259 2.28 -17.62 4.48
CA HIS A 259 3.42 -17.77 5.38
C HIS A 259 3.12 -17.31 6.80
N LYS A 260 3.03 -18.27 7.72
CA LYS A 260 2.66 -18.03 9.13
C LYS A 260 3.81 -18.45 10.06
N PRO A 261 4.89 -17.65 10.18
CA PRO A 261 6.10 -18.02 10.91
C PRO A 261 5.88 -18.26 12.42
N TRP A 262 4.81 -17.67 12.99
CA TRP A 262 4.42 -17.88 14.38
C TRP A 262 3.89 -19.30 14.66
N LEU A 263 3.48 -20.08 13.65
CA LEU A 263 3.09 -21.49 13.87
C LEU A 263 4.29 -22.35 14.29
N THR A 264 5.50 -21.98 13.85
CA THR A 264 6.74 -22.70 14.17
C THR A 264 7.52 -22.08 15.33
N ASP A 265 7.44 -20.76 15.52
CA ASP A 265 8.16 -20.04 16.58
C ASP A 265 7.18 -19.58 17.68
N ARG A 266 7.14 -20.33 18.80
CA ARG A 266 6.29 -20.02 19.96
C ARG A 266 6.59 -18.64 20.56
N SER A 267 7.85 -18.20 20.52
CA SER A 267 8.22 -16.88 21.05
C SER A 267 7.62 -15.76 20.20
N LEU A 268 7.65 -15.95 18.87
CA LEU A 268 7.01 -15.04 17.93
C LEU A 268 5.50 -15.08 18.08
N ASP A 269 4.90 -16.26 18.27
CA ASP A 269 3.46 -16.40 18.49
C ASP A 269 2.96 -15.57 19.66
N LEU A 270 3.61 -15.72 20.82
CA LEU A 270 3.26 -14.99 22.03
C LEU A 270 3.45 -13.49 21.85
N LYS A 271 4.53 -13.06 21.18
CA LYS A 271 4.75 -11.64 20.85
C LYS A 271 3.63 -11.13 19.94
N VAL A 272 3.27 -11.87 18.89
CA VAL A 272 2.27 -11.42 17.92
C VAL A 272 0.89 -11.31 18.56
N ARG A 273 0.44 -12.31 19.33
CA ARG A 273 -0.82 -12.24 20.06
C ARG A 273 -0.84 -11.08 21.06
N ARG A 274 0.24 -10.92 21.83
CA ARG A 274 0.36 -9.83 22.81
C ARG A 274 0.35 -8.45 22.14
N TRP A 275 0.97 -8.32 20.97
CA TRP A 275 1.22 -7.03 20.33
C TRP A 275 0.28 -6.71 19.17
N TYR A 276 -0.51 -7.64 18.67
CA TYR A 276 -1.42 -7.36 17.56
C TYR A 276 -2.85 -7.79 17.87
N GLY A 277 -3.05 -8.57 18.93
CA GLY A 277 -4.32 -9.23 19.24
C GLY A 277 -4.66 -10.34 18.24
N HIS A 278 -4.48 -10.06 16.95
CA HIS A 278 -4.75 -10.92 15.83
C HIS A 278 -3.55 -11.02 14.89
N TYR A 279 -3.51 -12.09 14.09
CA TYR A 279 -2.43 -12.31 13.13
C TYR A 279 -2.66 -11.50 11.85
N PRO A 280 -1.62 -10.82 11.32
CA PRO A 280 -1.68 -10.21 9.99
C PRO A 280 -1.91 -11.29 8.92
N THR A 281 -2.93 -11.11 8.08
CA THR A 281 -3.33 -12.09 7.06
C THR A 281 -3.18 -11.62 5.64
N SER A 282 -3.24 -10.31 5.39
CA SER A 282 -3.04 -9.75 4.06
C SER A 282 -2.38 -8.39 4.13
N LEU A 283 -1.93 -7.91 2.99
CA LEU A 283 -1.26 -6.64 2.82
C LEU A 283 -2.06 -5.77 1.84
N ASN A 284 -2.40 -4.57 2.29
CA ASN A 284 -3.23 -3.61 1.58
C ASN A 284 -2.50 -2.29 1.39
N VAL A 285 -2.97 -1.51 0.43
CA VAL A 285 -2.51 -0.15 0.16
C VAL A 285 -3.59 0.80 0.65
N ASP A 286 -3.19 1.69 1.56
CA ASP A 286 -3.98 2.82 1.99
C ASP A 286 -3.31 4.13 1.53
N GLU A 287 -4.01 5.25 1.71
CA GLU A 287 -3.52 6.59 1.39
C GLU A 287 -3.53 7.48 2.63
N LEU A 288 -2.45 8.22 2.84
CA LEU A 288 -2.37 9.29 3.81
C LEU A 288 -2.42 10.61 3.05
N TRP A 289 -3.43 11.43 3.33
CA TRP A 289 -3.47 12.81 2.86
C TRP A 289 -3.02 13.72 3.99
N ILE A 290 -2.18 14.70 3.67
CA ILE A 290 -1.69 15.70 4.60
C ILE A 290 -2.01 17.07 4.02
N LEU A 291 -2.85 17.81 4.73
CA LEU A 291 -3.17 19.20 4.43
C LEU A 291 -2.51 20.07 5.50
N VAL A 292 -1.50 20.84 5.12
CA VAL A 292 -0.97 21.89 5.99
C VAL A 292 -1.71 23.17 5.68
N ILE A 293 -2.18 23.83 6.73
CA ILE A 293 -2.87 25.11 6.64
C ILE A 293 -1.86 26.24 6.79
N ASP A 294 -1.05 26.15 7.85
CA ASP A 294 0.00 27.11 8.19
C ASP A 294 1.10 26.40 9.02
N ALA A 295 2.08 27.17 9.53
CA ALA A 295 3.19 26.66 10.32
C ALA A 295 2.79 25.94 11.61
N HIS A 296 1.54 26.09 12.07
CA HIS A 296 1.05 25.61 13.36
C HIS A 296 -0.18 24.69 13.26
N HIS A 297 -0.83 24.57 12.10
CA HIS A 297 -2.00 23.73 11.90
C HIS A 297 -1.80 22.75 10.75
N ILE A 298 -1.98 21.47 11.06
CA ILE A 298 -1.86 20.36 10.12
C ILE A 298 -3.03 19.40 10.29
N VAL A 299 -3.62 18.99 9.18
CA VAL A 299 -4.72 18.02 9.14
C VAL A 299 -4.27 16.79 8.36
N THR A 300 -4.49 15.61 8.91
CA THR A 300 -4.19 14.35 8.21
C THR A 300 -5.45 13.50 8.02
N PHE A 301 -5.53 12.83 6.88
CA PHE A 301 -6.64 11.98 6.49
C PHE A 301 -6.13 10.58 6.17
N SER A 302 -6.71 9.55 6.78
CA SER A 302 -6.41 8.17 6.45
C SER A 302 -7.58 7.25 6.79
N SER A 303 -7.54 6.00 6.35
CA SER A 303 -8.49 5.02 6.86
C SER A 303 -8.01 4.58 8.26
N ASN A 304 -8.80 4.81 9.30
CA ASN A 304 -8.58 4.15 10.59
C ASN A 304 -9.60 3.03 10.75
N GLN A 305 -9.10 1.81 10.56
CA GLN A 305 -9.89 0.60 10.74
C GLN A 305 -10.17 0.39 12.24
N SER A 306 -11.43 0.19 12.60
CA SER A 306 -11.90 0.19 13.99
C SER A 306 -11.40 -0.99 14.83
N TRP A 307 -11.05 -2.12 14.21
CA TRP A 307 -10.46 -3.28 14.89
C TRP A 307 -9.01 -3.08 15.31
N LYS A 308 -8.30 -2.10 14.72
CA LYS A 308 -6.91 -1.83 15.09
C LYS A 308 -6.88 -1.22 16.48
N SER A 309 -6.10 -1.81 17.39
CA SER A 309 -5.94 -1.26 18.73
C SER A 309 -5.22 0.10 18.68
N ARG A 310 -5.56 0.97 19.63
CA ARG A 310 -4.76 2.16 19.94
C ARG A 310 -3.48 1.78 20.70
N TRP A 311 -3.55 0.75 21.53
CA TRP A 311 -2.39 0.22 22.23
C TRP A 311 -2.35 -1.30 22.15
N PRO A 312 -1.30 -1.87 21.56
CA PRO A 312 -0.19 -1.20 20.85
C PRO A 312 -0.66 -0.40 19.61
N PRO A 313 0.14 0.55 19.12
CA PRO A 313 -0.32 1.56 18.15
C PRO A 313 -0.43 0.96 16.74
N LEU A 314 -1.57 0.32 16.45
CA LEU A 314 -1.85 -0.24 15.13
C LEU A 314 -2.58 0.76 14.22
N GLN A 315 -3.38 1.64 14.79
CA GLN A 315 -4.02 2.75 14.07
C GLN A 315 -2.95 3.75 13.60
N LEU A 316 -3.09 4.32 12.40
CA LEU A 316 -2.09 5.25 11.85
C LEU A 316 -1.88 6.44 12.78
N SER A 317 -2.94 7.05 13.29
CA SER A 317 -2.82 8.18 14.21
C SER A 317 -2.07 7.82 15.49
N ALA A 318 -2.34 6.64 16.07
CA ALA A 318 -1.58 6.15 17.22
C ALA A 318 -0.11 5.88 16.87
N ARG A 319 0.21 5.42 15.66
CA ARG A 319 1.61 5.25 15.20
C ARG A 319 2.35 6.58 15.14
N ILE A 320 1.67 7.60 14.59
CA ILE A 320 2.23 8.96 14.46
C ILE A 320 2.50 9.54 15.85
N SER A 321 1.55 9.46 16.79
CA SER A 321 1.70 10.04 18.14
C SER A 321 2.65 9.26 19.04
N GLU A 322 2.52 7.93 19.11
CA GLU A 322 3.21 7.12 20.11
C GLU A 322 4.59 6.66 19.67
N VAL A 323 4.84 6.57 18.36
CA VAL A 323 6.11 6.04 17.83
C VAL A 323 6.89 7.14 17.10
N SER A 324 6.34 7.67 16.01
CA SER A 324 7.07 8.59 15.14
C SER A 324 7.36 9.93 15.82
N PHE A 325 6.37 10.50 16.52
CA PHE A 325 6.55 11.75 17.25
C PHE A 325 7.56 11.58 18.37
N ARG A 326 7.50 10.49 19.14
CA ARG A 326 8.50 10.23 20.21
C ARG A 326 9.91 10.06 19.65
N GLY A 327 10.06 9.41 18.50
CA GLY A 327 11.34 9.30 17.80
C GLY A 327 11.92 10.67 17.44
N ILE A 328 11.10 11.53 16.83
CA ILE A 328 11.49 12.89 16.43
C ILE A 328 11.70 13.80 17.64
N ARG A 329 10.87 13.71 18.68
CA ARG A 329 11.02 14.43 19.95
C ARG A 329 12.40 14.18 20.55
N ASN A 330 12.81 12.92 20.65
CA ASN A 330 14.11 12.57 21.23
C ASN A 330 15.27 13.12 20.39
N ALA A 331 15.13 13.16 19.06
CA ALA A 331 16.12 13.75 18.16
C ALA A 331 16.15 15.29 18.22
N PHE A 332 15.00 15.92 18.46
CA PHE A 332 14.82 17.38 18.51
C PHE A 332 15.65 18.01 19.64
N PHE A 333 15.69 17.41 20.84
CA PHE A 333 16.51 17.91 21.96
C PHE A 333 18.00 17.64 21.79
N ASN A 334 18.37 16.56 21.10
CA ASN A 334 19.77 16.22 20.86
C ASN A 334 20.43 17.15 19.84
N THR A 335 19.62 17.78 18.98
CA THR A 335 20.09 18.63 17.88
C THR A 335 20.04 20.10 18.31
N ALA A 336 20.95 20.50 19.20
CA ALA A 336 21.05 21.87 19.69
C ALA A 336 21.28 22.89 18.55
N GLN A 337 20.21 23.61 18.17
CA GLN A 337 20.17 25.02 17.75
C GLN A 337 18.74 25.35 17.26
N ASP A 338 17.96 26.05 18.09
CA ASP A 338 16.89 27.00 17.73
C ASP A 338 15.84 26.59 16.65
N LYS A 339 15.56 25.30 16.48
CA LYS A 339 14.51 24.84 15.55
C LYS A 339 13.18 24.83 16.28
N ASP A 340 12.19 25.58 15.81
CA ASP A 340 10.81 25.45 16.29
C ASP A 340 10.12 24.22 15.71
N TYR A 341 9.27 23.56 16.51
CA TYR A 341 8.42 22.47 16.03
C TYR A 341 7.23 23.03 15.24
N THR A 342 7.27 22.87 13.92
CA THR A 342 6.24 23.37 12.99
C THR A 342 5.47 22.23 12.34
N SER A 343 4.36 22.56 11.68
CA SER A 343 3.58 21.66 10.83
C SER A 343 4.45 20.91 9.82
N TYR A 344 5.51 21.51 9.27
CA TYR A 344 6.41 20.83 8.33
C TYR A 344 7.23 19.71 8.98
N ILE A 345 7.66 19.88 10.23
CA ILE A 345 8.30 18.81 10.99
C ILE A 345 7.26 17.72 11.30
N HIS A 346 6.01 18.13 11.53
CA HIS A 346 4.91 17.20 11.69
C HIS A 346 4.57 16.42 10.41
N ILE A 347 4.74 16.97 9.20
CA ILE A 347 4.64 16.21 7.94
C ILE A 347 5.60 15.02 7.99
N ILE A 348 6.86 15.25 8.36
CA ILE A 348 7.88 14.19 8.43
C ILE A 348 7.50 13.18 9.51
N THR A 349 6.93 13.65 10.63
CA THR A 349 6.41 12.79 11.69
C THR A 349 5.29 11.87 11.17
N ALA A 350 4.34 12.42 10.43
CA ALA A 350 3.24 11.68 9.84
C ALA A 350 3.71 10.69 8.76
N LEU A 351 4.63 11.11 7.89
CA LEU A 351 5.25 10.25 6.87
C LEU A 351 6.02 9.10 7.50
N ASN A 352 6.82 9.36 8.54
CA ASN A 352 7.53 8.30 9.26
C ASN A 352 6.55 7.27 9.85
N GLY A 353 5.41 7.71 10.40
CA GLY A 353 4.39 6.82 10.97
C GLY A 353 3.58 6.01 9.96
N ALA A 354 3.41 6.54 8.75
CA ALA A 354 2.74 5.85 7.66
C ALA A 354 3.67 4.87 6.94
N LEU A 355 4.85 5.33 6.55
CA LEU A 355 5.78 4.58 5.71
C LEU A 355 6.65 3.61 6.52
N GLY A 356 6.91 3.91 7.79
CA GLY A 356 7.82 3.13 8.62
C GLY A 356 7.24 1.83 9.18
N MET A 357 5.92 1.66 9.23
CA MET A 357 5.27 0.56 9.97
C MET A 357 5.78 -0.84 9.59
N LEU A 358 6.11 -1.07 8.31
CA LEU A 358 6.55 -2.38 7.84
C LEU A 358 8.06 -2.48 7.69
N HIS A 359 8.80 -1.46 8.11
CA HIS A 359 10.25 -1.34 7.99
C HIS A 359 10.94 -1.74 9.28
N ARG A 360 12.09 -2.41 9.14
CA ARG A 360 12.91 -2.91 10.24
C ARG A 360 13.43 -1.79 11.14
N SER A 361 13.71 -0.62 10.56
CA SER A 361 14.17 0.55 11.30
C SER A 361 13.13 1.10 12.29
N PHE A 362 11.85 0.87 12.02
CA PHE A 362 10.75 1.38 12.85
C PHE A 362 10.46 0.45 14.02
N TRP A 363 10.61 -0.87 13.80
CA TRP A 363 10.38 -1.88 14.81
C TRP A 363 11.55 -2.87 14.92
N PRO A 364 12.60 -2.54 15.67
CA PRO A 364 13.80 -3.40 15.74
C PRO A 364 13.49 -4.80 16.32
N ASP A 365 12.45 -4.93 17.15
CA ASP A 365 12.09 -6.17 17.85
C ASP A 365 10.95 -6.96 17.19
N ILE A 366 10.42 -6.50 16.06
CA ILE A 366 9.25 -7.09 15.40
C ILE A 366 9.67 -7.89 14.18
N LYS A 367 9.54 -9.22 14.25
CA LYS A 367 9.75 -10.15 13.12
C LYS A 367 8.61 -10.13 12.07
N LEU A 368 7.88 -9.02 11.94
CA LEU A 368 6.78 -8.84 10.97
C LEU A 368 7.10 -7.77 9.91
N CYS A 369 8.35 -7.31 9.86
CA CYS A 369 8.80 -6.41 8.80
C CYS A 369 8.59 -7.06 7.44
N LEU A 370 8.34 -6.23 6.43
CA LEU A 370 8.04 -6.67 5.07
C LEU A 370 9.16 -7.57 4.54
N THR A 371 10.38 -7.06 4.60
CA THR A 371 11.60 -7.73 4.17
C THR A 371 11.77 -9.09 4.84
N ASP A 372 11.64 -9.17 6.16
CA ASP A 372 11.75 -10.43 6.91
C ASP A 372 10.67 -11.46 6.51
N ARG A 373 9.45 -11.00 6.26
CA ARG A 373 8.32 -11.86 5.88
C ARG A 373 8.53 -12.49 4.50
N TYR A 374 8.92 -11.68 3.52
CA TYR A 374 9.22 -12.14 2.18
C TYR A 374 10.48 -13.01 2.14
N ALA A 375 11.55 -12.61 2.85
CA ALA A 375 12.77 -13.39 2.96
C ALA A 375 12.53 -14.78 3.57
N SER A 376 11.74 -14.85 4.65
CA SER A 376 11.42 -16.11 5.31
C SER A 376 10.58 -17.04 4.42
N TYR A 377 9.61 -16.48 3.69
CA TYR A 377 8.82 -17.29 2.75
C TYR A 377 9.65 -17.77 1.55
N LEU A 378 10.49 -16.90 0.96
CA LEU A 378 11.43 -17.29 -0.09
C LEU A 378 12.39 -18.38 0.38
N GLY A 379 12.89 -18.30 1.62
CA GLY A 379 13.69 -19.36 2.22
C GLY A 379 12.96 -20.70 2.31
N HIS A 380 11.66 -20.68 2.67
CA HIS A 380 10.83 -21.89 2.66
C HIS A 380 10.63 -22.45 1.23
N LEU A 381 10.41 -21.59 0.24
CA LEU A 381 10.30 -22.01 -1.17
C LEU A 381 11.64 -22.55 -1.71
N GLN A 382 12.77 -21.96 -1.34
CA GLN A 382 14.11 -22.44 -1.67
C GLN A 382 14.37 -23.82 -1.05
N TYR A 383 13.96 -24.06 0.20
CA TYR A 383 14.05 -25.39 0.80
C TYR A 383 13.21 -26.42 0.02
N ARG A 384 11.97 -26.06 -0.36
CA ARG A 384 11.11 -26.92 -1.20
C ARG A 384 11.73 -27.18 -2.57
N LEU A 385 12.43 -26.20 -3.16
CA LEU A 385 13.15 -26.35 -4.42
C LEU A 385 14.20 -27.47 -4.35
N HIS A 386 15.01 -27.50 -3.29
CA HIS A 386 16.04 -28.51 -3.13
C HIS A 386 15.48 -29.93 -2.95
N ARG A 387 14.30 -30.07 -2.35
CA ARG A 387 13.67 -31.38 -2.11
C ARG A 387 12.85 -31.87 -3.31
N SER A 388 12.07 -30.98 -3.92
CA SER A 388 11.11 -31.36 -4.96
C SER A 388 10.77 -30.18 -5.90
N PRO A 389 11.57 -29.92 -6.95
CA PRO A 389 11.19 -28.99 -8.02
C PRO A 389 9.88 -29.44 -8.70
N SER A 390 8.96 -28.51 -8.88
CA SER A 390 7.64 -28.74 -9.47
C SER A 390 7.11 -27.49 -10.17
N THR A 391 6.19 -27.64 -11.12
CA THR A 391 5.52 -26.52 -11.80
C THR A 391 4.72 -25.65 -10.82
N LYS A 392 4.09 -26.25 -9.80
CA LYS A 392 3.40 -25.51 -8.73
C LYS A 392 4.34 -24.58 -7.98
N LEU A 393 5.58 -25.01 -7.73
CA LEU A 393 6.59 -24.17 -7.06
C LEU A 393 6.99 -22.96 -7.93
N VAL A 394 7.04 -23.13 -9.26
CA VAL A 394 7.27 -22.00 -10.18
C VAL A 394 6.15 -20.98 -10.05
N MET A 395 4.89 -21.42 -10.02
CA MET A 395 3.74 -20.52 -9.86
C MET A 395 3.75 -19.81 -8.50
N ASP A 396 4.08 -20.52 -7.41
CA ASP A 396 4.25 -19.90 -6.09
C ASP A 396 5.34 -18.81 -6.11
N LEU A 397 6.49 -19.06 -6.77
CA LEU A 397 7.58 -18.09 -6.88
C LEU A 397 7.21 -16.86 -7.75
N LEU A 398 6.54 -17.07 -8.89
CA LEU A 398 6.06 -15.99 -9.75
C LEU A 398 5.09 -15.07 -9.00
N GLN A 399 4.23 -15.63 -8.16
CA GLN A 399 3.31 -14.84 -7.36
C GLN A 399 4.05 -13.96 -6.33
N VAL A 400 5.06 -14.51 -5.65
CA VAL A 400 5.90 -13.73 -4.73
C VAL A 400 6.61 -12.61 -5.46
N GLN A 401 7.13 -12.89 -6.66
CA GLN A 401 7.81 -11.90 -7.50
C GLN A 401 6.85 -10.77 -7.92
N GLU A 402 5.62 -11.09 -8.30
CA GLU A 402 4.58 -10.12 -8.63
C GLU A 402 4.27 -9.22 -7.42
N GLU A 403 4.04 -9.79 -6.23
CA GLU A 403 3.80 -9.01 -5.01
C GLU A 403 4.99 -8.10 -4.66
N LEU A 404 6.22 -8.60 -4.77
CA LEU A 404 7.44 -7.81 -4.56
C LEU A 404 7.56 -6.66 -5.57
N ASN A 405 7.25 -6.87 -6.84
CA ASN A 405 7.30 -5.83 -7.86
C ASN A 405 6.35 -4.67 -7.53
N ILE A 406 5.15 -4.98 -7.05
CA ILE A 406 4.16 -3.96 -6.68
C ILE A 406 4.64 -3.15 -5.47
N ILE A 407 5.16 -3.84 -4.46
CA ILE A 407 5.74 -3.20 -3.27
C ILE A 407 6.88 -2.27 -3.65
N ILE A 408 7.81 -2.74 -4.48
CA ILE A 408 8.96 -1.97 -4.95
C ILE A 408 8.49 -0.72 -5.69
N GLN A 409 7.50 -0.83 -6.57
CA GLN A 409 6.92 0.32 -7.27
C GLN A 409 6.31 1.35 -6.32
N ILE A 410 5.57 0.90 -5.31
CA ILE A 410 4.98 1.80 -4.29
C ILE A 410 6.08 2.51 -3.51
N MET A 411 7.14 1.81 -3.11
CA MET A 411 8.26 2.39 -2.37
C MET A 411 9.06 3.38 -3.22
N ASP A 412 9.24 3.10 -4.51
CA ASP A 412 9.88 4.03 -5.44
C ASP A 412 9.09 5.35 -5.53
N GLN A 413 7.76 5.28 -5.65
CA GLN A 413 6.88 6.45 -5.61
C GLN A 413 6.99 7.23 -4.29
N GLN A 414 7.07 6.53 -3.15
CA GLN A 414 7.26 7.16 -1.83
C GLN A 414 8.61 7.88 -1.76
N MET A 415 9.68 7.29 -2.29
CA MET A 415 11.01 7.86 -2.30
C MET A 415 11.11 9.09 -3.21
N GLU A 416 10.53 9.04 -4.41
CA GLU A 416 10.46 10.19 -5.32
C GLU A 416 9.72 11.36 -4.66
N LEU A 417 8.57 11.08 -4.03
CA LEU A 417 7.78 12.08 -3.33
C LEU A 417 8.56 12.73 -2.18
N ILE A 418 9.32 11.95 -1.41
CA ILE A 418 10.15 12.47 -0.31
C ILE A 418 11.33 13.28 -0.83
N ALA A 419 11.94 12.87 -1.94
CA ALA A 419 12.99 13.64 -2.60
C ALA A 419 12.47 15.02 -3.07
N ASN A 420 11.30 15.03 -3.70
CA ASN A 420 10.62 16.25 -4.13
C ASN A 420 10.28 17.14 -2.92
N LEU A 421 9.72 16.57 -1.86
CA LEU A 421 9.41 17.30 -0.63
C LEU A 421 10.68 17.88 0.01
N LYS A 422 11.77 17.13 0.07
CA LYS A 422 13.06 17.58 0.61
C LYS A 422 13.56 18.83 -0.10
N SER A 423 13.48 18.86 -1.45
CA SER A 423 13.92 20.01 -2.24
C SER A 423 13.16 21.30 -1.91
N VAL A 424 11.88 21.20 -1.52
CA VAL A 424 11.03 22.35 -1.20
C VAL A 424 11.15 22.77 0.27
N LEU A 425 11.37 21.82 1.19
CA LEU A 425 11.50 22.10 2.62
C LEU A 425 12.89 22.65 3.01
N GLN A 426 13.95 22.30 2.27
CA GLN A 426 15.32 22.75 2.58
C GLN A 426 15.50 24.30 2.55
N PRO A 427 15.01 25.04 1.53
CA PRO A 427 15.11 26.50 1.48
C PRO A 427 14.32 27.23 2.58
N ALA A 428 13.27 26.60 3.12
CA ALA A 428 12.48 27.14 4.23
C ALA A 428 13.22 26.99 5.58
N ARG A 429 14.00 25.92 5.74
CA ARG A 429 14.81 25.66 6.95
C ARG A 429 16.06 26.51 7.03
N ALA A 430 16.74 26.77 5.91
CA ALA A 430 17.95 27.59 5.86
C ALA A 430 17.73 29.04 6.34
N ARG A 431 16.50 29.56 6.22
CA ARG A 431 16.15 30.95 6.54
C ARG A 431 15.63 31.18 7.97
N GLY A 432 15.14 30.14 8.65
CA GLY A 432 14.83 30.21 10.09
C GLY A 432 16.07 30.37 10.97
N LEU A 433 17.23 29.98 10.45
CA LEU A 433 18.53 30.09 11.14
C LEU A 433 19.06 31.54 11.22
N SER A 434 18.53 32.48 10.44
CA SER A 434 19.03 33.85 10.35
C SER A 434 18.39 34.86 11.32
N HIS A 435 17.34 34.49 12.06
CA HIS A 435 16.62 35.41 12.96
C HIS A 435 16.60 35.02 14.45
N GLY A 436 17.32 33.96 14.85
CA GLY A 436 17.52 33.61 16.25
C GLY A 436 18.57 34.52 16.92
N SER A 437 18.13 35.39 17.82
CA SER A 437 19.02 36.20 18.66
C SER A 437 19.90 35.28 19.52
N SER A 438 21.20 35.54 19.56
CA SER A 438 22.21 34.85 20.38
C SER A 438 21.79 34.72 21.85
N ARG A 439 21.10 33.63 22.22
CA ARG A 439 20.91 33.20 23.60
C ARG A 439 21.95 32.12 23.92
N ASN A 440 22.97 32.52 24.67
CA ASN A 440 23.93 31.60 25.28
C ASN A 440 23.24 30.81 26.39
N HIS A 441 22.81 29.58 26.09
CA HIS A 441 22.51 28.59 27.12
C HIS A 441 23.65 27.58 27.24
N TYR A 442 24.13 27.43 28.47
CA TYR A 442 25.24 26.56 28.86
C TYR A 442 24.94 25.11 28.48
N ARG A 443 25.89 24.48 27.77
CA ARG A 443 25.91 23.02 27.56
C ARG A 443 25.94 22.31 28.91
N SER A 444 24.89 21.56 29.23
CA SER A 444 24.95 20.50 30.25
C SER A 444 25.31 19.17 29.58
N PRO A 445 26.19 18.34 30.16
CA PRO A 445 26.56 17.06 29.57
C PRO A 445 25.41 16.05 29.58
N LEU A 446 25.39 15.24 28.53
CA LEU A 446 24.46 14.14 28.24
C LEU A 446 24.03 13.34 29.48
N ASN A 447 22.78 13.50 29.88
CA ASN A 447 22.06 12.50 30.67
C ASN A 447 20.97 11.89 29.78
N ILE A 448 21.23 10.68 29.31
CA ILE A 448 20.23 9.80 28.70
C ILE A 448 19.11 9.61 29.74
N PRO A 449 17.83 9.88 29.43
CA PRO A 449 16.76 9.72 30.40
C PRO A 449 16.65 8.25 30.87
N PRO A 450 16.28 8.02 32.14
CA PRO A 450 16.29 6.68 32.75
C PRO A 450 15.28 5.74 32.09
N SER A 451 15.68 4.47 32.05
CA SER A 451 15.17 3.33 31.29
C SER A 451 13.90 2.65 31.82
N ASP A 452 13.03 3.36 32.55
CA ASP A 452 11.96 2.68 33.33
C ASP A 452 10.60 2.56 32.63
N ILE A 453 10.51 2.89 31.35
CA ILE A 453 9.30 2.61 30.56
C ILE A 453 9.70 1.81 29.32
N ALA A 454 9.35 0.52 29.31
CA ALA A 454 9.42 -0.35 28.15
C ALA A 454 8.49 0.18 27.05
N THR A 455 8.95 1.19 26.33
CA THR A 455 8.27 1.78 25.19
C THR A 455 9.17 1.64 23.98
N TYR A 456 8.57 1.19 22.88
CA TYR A 456 9.17 1.01 21.57
C TYR A 456 10.20 2.09 21.26
N ARG A 457 11.47 1.79 21.51
CA ARG A 457 12.55 2.68 21.15
C ARG A 457 12.74 2.49 19.64
N GLN A 458 12.41 3.52 18.87
CA GLN A 458 12.97 3.63 17.53
C GLN A 458 14.49 3.75 17.74
N LEU A 459 15.22 2.66 17.48
CA LEU A 459 16.67 2.71 17.42
C LEU A 459 16.99 3.44 16.12
N SER A 460 17.23 4.75 16.24
CA SER A 460 17.82 5.51 15.14
C SER A 460 19.19 4.91 14.83
N PHE A 461 19.27 4.07 13.79
CA PHE A 461 20.54 3.52 13.29
C PHE A 461 21.39 4.58 12.55
N SER A 462 20.86 5.78 12.38
CA SER A 462 21.50 6.91 11.70
C SER A 462 21.92 7.97 12.72
N ASN A 463 23.16 8.45 12.62
CA ASN A 463 23.66 9.61 13.36
C ASN A 463 23.24 10.95 12.74
N LEU A 464 22.36 10.93 11.74
CA LEU A 464 21.89 12.11 11.03
C LEU A 464 20.98 12.96 11.93
N SER A 465 21.17 14.27 11.85
CA SER A 465 20.45 15.26 12.67
C SER A 465 19.12 15.69 12.05
N ASP A 466 18.93 15.50 10.75
CA ASP A 466 17.70 15.88 10.05
C ASP A 466 16.71 14.70 9.95
N PRO A 467 15.49 14.80 10.53
CA PRO A 467 14.50 13.73 10.48
C PRO A 467 14.07 13.33 9.06
N ILE A 468 14.11 14.24 8.08
CA ILE A 468 13.76 13.89 6.68
C ILE A 468 14.83 13.04 6.02
N GLU A 469 16.10 13.28 6.36
CA GLU A 469 17.23 12.53 5.82
C GLU A 469 17.28 11.14 6.44
N GLN A 470 17.03 11.05 7.74
CA GLN A 470 16.87 9.78 8.43
C GLN A 470 15.73 8.95 7.81
N LEU A 471 14.56 9.56 7.55
CA LEU A 471 13.46 8.87 6.89
C LEU A 471 13.90 8.37 5.50
N SER A 472 14.48 9.26 4.69
CA SER A 472 14.94 8.94 3.34
C SER A 472 15.96 7.79 3.33
N GLU A 473 16.93 7.78 4.25
CA GLU A 473 17.94 6.73 4.36
C GLU A 473 17.32 5.38 4.75
N ASN A 474 16.42 5.38 5.73
CA ASN A 474 15.71 4.17 6.15
C ASN A 474 14.88 3.56 5.01
N LEU A 475 14.16 4.39 4.25
CA LEU A 475 13.41 3.93 3.09
C LEU A 475 14.32 3.36 2.01
N HIS A 476 15.47 4.00 1.75
CA HIS A 476 16.44 3.55 0.76
C HIS A 476 17.02 2.17 1.10
N ARG A 477 17.35 1.94 2.38
CA ARG A 477 17.87 0.65 2.86
C ARG A 477 16.86 -0.48 2.64
N GLU A 478 15.61 -0.27 3.06
CA GLU A 478 14.54 -1.25 2.88
C GLU A 478 14.23 -1.51 1.40
N TYR A 479 14.22 -0.45 0.57
CA TYR A 479 14.05 -0.58 -0.87
C TYR A 479 15.14 -1.46 -1.50
N SER A 480 16.40 -1.25 -1.11
CA SER A 480 17.54 -2.06 -1.56
C SER A 480 17.38 -3.53 -1.17
N ASP A 481 16.96 -3.80 0.07
CA ASP A 481 16.77 -5.16 0.56
C ASP A 481 15.64 -5.88 -0.21
N LEU A 482 14.53 -5.20 -0.49
CA LEU A 482 13.44 -5.75 -1.29
C LEU A 482 13.84 -6.00 -2.74
N CYS A 483 14.65 -5.12 -3.33
CA CYS A 483 15.23 -5.35 -4.66
C CYS A 483 16.12 -6.58 -4.69
N ALA A 484 16.93 -6.79 -3.64
CA ALA A 484 17.75 -8.00 -3.50
C ALA A 484 16.88 -9.27 -3.35
N LEU A 485 15.77 -9.20 -2.62
CA LEU A 485 14.81 -10.31 -2.51
C LEU A 485 14.11 -10.63 -3.83
N ARG A 486 13.74 -9.61 -4.62
CA ARG A 486 13.19 -9.79 -5.97
C ARG A 486 14.20 -10.49 -6.87
N GLU A 487 15.46 -10.06 -6.85
CA GLU A 487 16.52 -10.68 -7.66
C GLU A 487 16.78 -12.13 -7.23
N ASN A 488 16.83 -12.39 -5.92
CA ASN A 488 16.89 -13.76 -5.41
C ASN A 488 15.72 -14.61 -5.95
N SER A 489 14.49 -14.09 -5.92
CA SER A 489 13.32 -14.77 -6.48
C SER A 489 13.50 -15.08 -7.98
N ASN A 490 14.01 -14.15 -8.79
CA ASN A 490 14.34 -14.39 -10.21
C ASN A 490 15.28 -15.58 -10.38
N THR A 491 16.35 -15.64 -9.58
CA THR A 491 17.31 -16.74 -9.64
C THR A 491 16.67 -18.07 -9.25
N LEU A 492 15.79 -18.08 -8.22
CA LEU A 492 15.07 -19.28 -7.80
C LEU A 492 14.07 -19.75 -8.86
N ILE A 493 13.36 -18.84 -9.54
CA ILE A 493 12.45 -19.17 -10.64
C ILE A 493 13.22 -19.86 -11.76
N ASN A 494 14.31 -19.25 -12.24
CA ASN A 494 15.11 -19.80 -13.33
C ASN A 494 15.69 -21.19 -12.98
N ARG A 495 16.23 -21.36 -11.76
CA ARG A 495 16.70 -22.65 -11.27
C ARG A 495 15.59 -23.69 -11.19
N THR A 496 14.39 -23.29 -10.75
CA THR A 496 13.24 -24.20 -10.65
C THR A 496 12.79 -24.68 -12.03
N ILE A 497 12.70 -23.77 -13.02
CA ILE A 497 12.34 -24.11 -14.39
C ILE A 497 13.37 -25.10 -14.97
N GLN A 498 14.66 -24.84 -14.80
CA GLN A 498 15.73 -25.75 -15.25
C GLN A 498 15.59 -27.15 -14.63
N LEU A 499 15.39 -27.24 -13.31
CA LEU A 499 15.25 -28.52 -12.63
C LEU A 499 13.96 -29.27 -13.01
N VAL A 500 12.86 -28.56 -13.27
CA VAL A 500 11.63 -29.16 -13.79
C VAL A 500 11.86 -29.71 -15.19
N ASN A 501 12.55 -28.97 -16.06
CA ASN A 501 12.87 -29.44 -17.41
C ASN A 501 13.76 -30.68 -17.39
N ILE A 502 14.78 -30.73 -16.53
CA ILE A 502 15.64 -31.91 -16.37
C ILE A 502 14.82 -33.14 -15.94
N ARG A 503 13.89 -32.98 -14.98
CA ARG A 503 13.01 -34.09 -14.57
C ARG A 503 12.09 -34.56 -15.69
N LEU A 504 11.56 -33.64 -16.50
CA LEU A 504 10.75 -34.00 -17.67
C LEU A 504 11.57 -34.77 -18.69
N GLU A 505 12.83 -34.40 -18.90
CA GLU A 505 13.77 -35.13 -19.75
C GLU A 505 14.05 -36.54 -19.20
N ASP A 506 14.29 -36.68 -17.89
CA ASP A 506 14.50 -37.99 -17.25
C ASP A 506 13.27 -38.90 -17.36
N HIS A 507 12.06 -38.34 -17.22
CA HIS A 507 10.82 -39.09 -17.50
C HIS A 507 10.71 -39.49 -18.97
N GLY A 508 11.11 -38.62 -19.90
CA GLY A 508 11.22 -38.95 -21.32
C GLY A 508 12.14 -40.15 -21.58
N LYS A 509 13.29 -40.21 -20.90
CA LYS A 509 14.23 -41.35 -20.97
C LYS A 509 13.62 -42.63 -20.39
N ALA A 510 12.93 -42.54 -19.25
CA ALA A 510 12.27 -43.69 -18.64
C ALA A 510 11.18 -44.28 -19.54
N ILE A 511 10.35 -43.41 -20.15
CA ILE A 511 9.35 -43.80 -21.15
C ILE A 511 10.04 -44.47 -22.34
N MET A 512 11.12 -43.89 -22.85
CA MET A 512 11.90 -44.47 -23.95
C MET A 512 12.38 -45.90 -23.61
N VAL A 513 12.99 -46.11 -22.44
CA VAL A 513 13.42 -47.44 -21.98
C VAL A 513 12.25 -48.40 -21.88
N PHE A 514 11.13 -47.98 -21.27
CA PHE A 514 9.92 -48.80 -21.17
C PHE A 514 9.36 -49.19 -22.55
N THR A 515 9.35 -48.26 -23.51
CA THR A 515 8.90 -48.55 -24.88
C THR A 515 9.82 -49.54 -25.59
N ILE A 516 11.15 -49.42 -25.43
CA ILE A 516 12.12 -50.37 -26.00
C ILE A 516 11.87 -51.78 -25.46
N VAL A 517 11.75 -51.92 -24.12
CA VAL A 517 11.47 -53.20 -23.47
C VAL A 517 10.13 -53.76 -23.97
N THR A 518 9.08 -52.94 -24.03
CA THR A 518 7.74 -53.37 -24.46
C THR A 518 7.74 -53.84 -25.92
N ILE A 519 8.36 -53.10 -26.84
CA ILE A 519 8.39 -53.44 -28.27
C ILE A 519 9.10 -54.77 -28.53
N ILE A 520 10.08 -55.14 -27.70
CA ILE A 520 10.79 -56.42 -27.80
C ILE A 520 10.00 -57.55 -27.14
N PHE A 521 9.54 -57.36 -25.90
CA PHE A 521 8.94 -58.45 -25.12
C PHE A 521 7.47 -58.70 -25.46
N LEU A 522 6.68 -57.69 -25.83
CA LEU A 522 5.26 -57.88 -26.09
C LEU A 522 4.99 -58.85 -27.25
N PRO A 523 5.68 -58.77 -28.41
CA PRO A 523 5.55 -59.76 -29.47
C PRO A 523 6.00 -61.16 -29.04
N LEU A 524 7.12 -61.25 -28.31
CA LEU A 524 7.64 -62.52 -27.80
C LEU A 524 6.68 -63.18 -26.81
N SER A 525 6.11 -62.40 -25.89
CA SER A 525 5.10 -62.85 -24.93
C SER A 525 3.83 -63.28 -25.64
N PHE A 526 3.38 -62.55 -26.66
CA PHE A 526 2.22 -62.94 -27.46
C PHE A 526 2.42 -64.29 -28.14
N VAL A 527 3.56 -64.50 -28.80
CA VAL A 527 3.86 -65.78 -29.47
C VAL A 527 4.00 -66.90 -28.44
N SER A 528 4.68 -66.68 -27.32
CA SER A 528 4.77 -67.64 -26.21
C SER A 528 3.41 -68.04 -25.67
N SER A 529 2.52 -67.07 -25.41
CA SER A 529 1.16 -67.34 -24.97
C SER A 529 0.34 -68.08 -26.04
N PHE A 530 0.45 -67.69 -27.31
CA PHE A 530 -0.27 -68.33 -28.42
C PHE A 530 0.12 -69.80 -28.60
N PHE A 531 1.43 -70.10 -28.59
CA PHE A 531 1.92 -71.49 -28.64
C PHE A 531 1.70 -72.27 -27.34
N GLY A 532 1.50 -71.57 -26.22
CA GLY A 532 1.11 -72.17 -24.93
C GLY A 532 -0.38 -72.48 -24.79
N MET A 533 -1.23 -72.08 -25.76
CA MET A 533 -2.65 -72.41 -25.76
C MET A 533 -2.86 -73.89 -26.11
N ASN A 534 -3.73 -74.57 -25.36
CA ASN A 534 -4.04 -75.99 -25.56
C ASN A 534 -4.95 -76.22 -26.79
N PHE A 535 -4.41 -76.05 -27.99
CA PHE A 535 -5.03 -76.51 -29.23
C PHE A 535 -4.50 -77.90 -29.61
N SER A 536 -5.37 -78.82 -29.99
CA SER A 536 -5.02 -80.22 -30.32
C SER A 536 -4.03 -80.33 -31.48
N ASP A 537 -4.04 -79.40 -32.42
CA ASP A 537 -3.20 -79.37 -33.63
C ASP A 537 -1.77 -78.85 -33.37
N ILE A 538 -1.58 -78.02 -32.33
CA ILE A 538 -0.28 -77.41 -31.99
C ILE A 538 0.55 -78.34 -31.09
N ARG A 539 -0.10 -79.28 -30.38
CA ARG A 539 0.53 -80.18 -29.41
C ARG A 539 1.25 -81.39 -30.03
N ASP A 540 0.80 -81.87 -31.19
CA ASP A 540 1.33 -83.08 -31.86
C ASP A 540 2.33 -82.76 -32.99
N MET A 541 2.94 -81.57 -32.97
CA MET A 541 3.88 -81.11 -34.01
C MET A 541 5.33 -81.56 -33.71
N GLU A 542 6.00 -82.22 -34.67
CA GLU A 542 7.37 -82.75 -34.49
C GLU A 542 8.48 -81.69 -34.35
N THR A 543 8.21 -80.41 -34.70
CA THR A 543 9.23 -79.33 -34.78
C THR A 543 8.87 -78.08 -33.96
N THR A 544 8.40 -78.26 -32.72
CA THR A 544 7.90 -77.20 -31.84
C THR A 544 8.92 -76.09 -31.52
N GLN A 545 10.18 -76.44 -31.22
CA GLN A 545 11.16 -75.45 -30.75
C GLN A 545 11.71 -74.54 -31.86
N ARG A 546 12.00 -75.11 -33.05
CA ARG A 546 12.57 -74.33 -34.17
C ARG A 546 11.53 -73.39 -34.78
N LEU A 547 10.29 -73.86 -34.92
CA LEU A 547 9.19 -73.07 -35.47
C LEU A 547 8.82 -71.90 -34.56
N PHE A 548 8.81 -72.11 -33.24
CA PHE A 548 8.61 -71.05 -32.24
C PHE A 548 9.60 -69.90 -32.42
N TRP A 549 10.90 -70.18 -32.50
CA TRP A 549 11.92 -69.14 -32.63
C TRP A 549 11.88 -68.43 -33.99
N ILE A 550 11.55 -69.13 -35.08
CA ILE A 550 11.40 -68.51 -36.41
C ILE A 550 10.22 -67.52 -36.40
N VAL A 551 9.06 -67.93 -35.90
CA VAL A 551 7.86 -67.08 -35.86
C VAL A 551 8.06 -65.91 -34.89
N SER A 552 8.60 -66.18 -33.69
CA SER A 552 8.90 -65.17 -32.68
C SER A 552 9.89 -64.12 -33.17
N ALA A 553 11.00 -64.56 -33.79
CA ALA A 553 12.02 -63.64 -34.31
C ALA A 553 11.49 -62.82 -35.49
N SER A 554 10.79 -63.44 -36.44
CA SER A 554 10.22 -62.74 -37.61
C SER A 554 9.19 -61.71 -37.19
N LEU A 555 8.31 -62.05 -36.24
CA LEU A 555 7.30 -61.12 -35.73
C LEU A 555 7.95 -59.95 -34.99
N THR A 556 8.95 -60.22 -34.13
CA THR A 556 9.64 -59.19 -33.37
C THR A 556 10.41 -58.23 -34.29
N ILE A 557 11.10 -58.75 -35.31
CA ILE A 557 11.78 -57.91 -36.34
C ILE A 557 10.76 -57.06 -37.09
N GLY A 558 9.61 -57.64 -37.47
CA GLY A 558 8.52 -56.91 -38.12
C GLY A 558 7.97 -55.78 -37.26
N VAL A 559 7.69 -56.04 -35.98
CA VAL A 559 7.16 -55.04 -35.04
C VAL A 559 8.19 -53.96 -34.73
N VAL A 560 9.46 -54.30 -34.52
CA VAL A 560 10.55 -53.34 -34.32
C VAL A 560 10.74 -52.47 -35.57
N GLY A 561 10.82 -53.07 -36.76
CA GLY A 561 10.97 -52.36 -38.01
C GLY A 561 9.80 -51.41 -38.29
N PHE A 562 8.58 -51.87 -38.05
CA PHE A 562 7.37 -51.04 -38.17
C PHE A 562 7.34 -49.90 -37.14
N SER A 563 7.75 -50.16 -35.90
CA SER A 563 7.81 -49.14 -34.85
C SER A 563 8.86 -48.06 -35.16
N ILE A 564 10.04 -48.45 -35.66
CA ILE A 564 11.08 -47.51 -36.12
C ILE A 564 10.59 -46.68 -37.30
N PHE A 565 9.93 -47.33 -38.28
CA PHE A 565 9.32 -46.63 -39.40
C PHE A 565 8.33 -45.55 -38.93
N LEU A 566 7.46 -45.89 -37.98
CA LEU A 566 6.54 -44.92 -37.37
C LEU A 566 7.28 -43.83 -36.57
N ALA A 567 8.35 -44.14 -35.86
CA ALA A 567 9.11 -43.14 -35.10
C ALA A 567 9.76 -42.08 -36.00
N PHE A 568 10.25 -42.46 -37.19
CA PHE A 568 10.89 -41.53 -38.13
C PHE A 568 9.88 -40.83 -39.06
N TYR A 569 8.85 -41.52 -39.54
CA TYR A 569 7.90 -40.98 -40.53
C TYR A 569 6.56 -40.53 -39.92
N GLY A 570 6.29 -40.82 -38.65
CA GLY A 570 4.99 -40.57 -38.01
C GLY A 570 4.61 -39.10 -37.93
N GLY A 571 5.58 -38.20 -37.72
CA GLY A 571 5.31 -36.74 -37.71
C GLY A 571 4.79 -36.25 -39.06
N ALA A 572 5.47 -36.60 -40.15
CA ALA A 572 5.08 -36.22 -41.51
C ALA A 572 3.74 -36.83 -41.94
N ILE A 573 3.44 -38.06 -41.52
CA ILE A 573 2.16 -38.73 -41.81
C ILE A 573 1.01 -38.06 -41.04
N MET A 574 1.23 -37.66 -39.79
CA MET A 574 0.20 -36.99 -38.98
C MET A 574 -0.10 -35.58 -39.50
N GLU A 575 0.93 -34.81 -39.85
CA GLU A 575 0.77 -33.49 -40.49
C GLU A 575 -0.01 -33.60 -41.80
N TRP A 576 0.35 -34.55 -42.66
CA TRP A 576 -0.38 -34.83 -43.90
C TRP A 576 -1.84 -35.23 -43.65
N PHE A 577 -2.11 -36.04 -42.62
CA PHE A 577 -3.47 -36.48 -42.28
C PHE A 577 -4.33 -35.33 -41.72
N ILE A 578 -3.75 -34.46 -40.90
CA ILE A 578 -4.42 -33.25 -40.38
C ILE A 578 -4.74 -32.30 -41.54
N ASP A 579 -3.78 -32.02 -42.42
CA ASP A 579 -3.98 -31.17 -43.60
C ASP A 579 -5.05 -31.73 -44.54
N TRP A 580 -5.08 -33.04 -44.72
CA TRP A 580 -6.11 -33.71 -45.51
C TRP A 580 -7.50 -33.63 -44.88
N LYS A 581 -7.61 -33.80 -43.56
CA LYS A 581 -8.87 -33.67 -42.81
C LYS A 581 -9.37 -32.23 -42.85
N GLU A 582 -8.49 -31.25 -42.65
CA GLU A 582 -8.85 -29.83 -42.71
C GLU A 582 -9.28 -29.43 -44.14
N ASN A 583 -8.61 -29.96 -45.16
CA ASN A 583 -9.01 -29.74 -46.56
C ASN A 583 -10.35 -30.40 -46.92
N ARG A 584 -10.73 -31.53 -46.31
CA ARG A 584 -12.09 -32.09 -46.46
C ARG A 584 -13.15 -31.21 -45.80
N ILE A 585 -12.90 -30.70 -44.60
CA ILE A 585 -13.84 -29.82 -43.88
C ILE A 585 -14.01 -28.48 -44.61
N ARG A 586 -12.92 -27.93 -45.18
CA ARG A 586 -12.99 -26.74 -46.04
C ARG A 586 -13.75 -27.00 -47.35
N ARG A 587 -13.69 -28.22 -47.90
CA ARG A 587 -14.48 -28.60 -49.09
C ARG A 587 -15.97 -28.79 -48.80
N SER A 588 -16.37 -29.25 -47.60
CA SER A 588 -17.79 -29.34 -47.25
C SER A 588 -18.43 -27.96 -47.02
N ARG A 589 -17.68 -27.00 -46.44
CA ARG A 589 -18.14 -25.60 -46.30
C ARG A 589 -18.20 -24.80 -47.61
N ARG A 590 -17.41 -25.18 -48.63
CA ARG A 590 -17.48 -24.56 -49.97
C ARG A 590 -18.63 -25.10 -50.83
N SER A 591 -19.21 -26.24 -50.47
CA SER A 591 -20.35 -26.81 -51.18
C SER A 591 -21.69 -26.17 -50.81
N GLU A 592 -21.79 -25.48 -49.66
CA GLU A 592 -23.00 -24.76 -49.25
C GLU A 592 -23.06 -23.31 -49.76
N SER A 593 -21.94 -22.73 -50.23
CA SER A 593 -21.90 -21.32 -50.67
C SER A 593 -22.04 -21.11 -52.18
N MET A 594 -22.36 -22.16 -52.95
CA MET A 594 -22.55 -22.11 -54.42
C MET A 594 -24.01 -22.25 -54.88
N GLN A 595 -24.98 -21.97 -54.00
CA GLN A 595 -26.39 -21.80 -54.38
C GLN A 595 -26.97 -20.55 -53.72
N HIS A 596 -26.74 -19.38 -54.32
CA HIS A 596 -27.68 -18.25 -54.35
C HIS A 596 -27.09 -17.12 -55.22
N PRO A 597 -27.73 -16.71 -56.32
CA PRO A 597 -27.31 -15.53 -57.05
C PRO A 597 -27.79 -14.24 -56.34
N ALA A 598 -26.89 -13.27 -56.39
CA ALA A 598 -26.92 -11.86 -55.97
C ALA A 598 -28.29 -11.18 -55.70
N GLU A 599 -28.34 -10.48 -54.56
CA GLU A 599 -29.05 -9.20 -54.46
C GLU A 599 -28.18 -8.19 -53.68
N ASP A 600 -27.87 -7.08 -54.35
CA ASP A 600 -27.09 -5.93 -53.88
C ASP A 600 -27.86 -5.14 -52.81
N ARG A 601 -27.29 -4.92 -51.61
CA ARG A 601 -27.42 -3.68 -50.81
C ARG A 601 -26.23 -3.46 -49.87
N PRO A 602 -25.71 -2.22 -49.73
CA PRO A 602 -24.57 -1.93 -48.88
C PRO A 602 -25.00 -1.42 -47.49
N ASN A 603 -24.37 -1.92 -46.42
CA ASN A 603 -24.02 -1.17 -45.21
C ASN A 603 -23.22 -2.07 -44.26
N ARG A 604 -21.93 -1.77 -44.07
CA ARG A 604 -21.39 -0.93 -42.98
C ARG A 604 -21.44 -1.65 -41.64
N PHE A 605 -20.32 -2.26 -41.23
CA PHE A 605 -19.70 -2.11 -39.89
C PHE A 605 -18.28 -2.70 -39.92
N SER A 606 -17.30 -1.81 -39.74
CA SER A 606 -15.89 -2.10 -39.53
C SER A 606 -15.65 -2.62 -38.11
N ASN A 607 -15.10 -3.82 -37.97
CA ASN A 607 -14.61 -4.35 -36.71
C ASN A 607 -13.09 -4.15 -36.60
N PHE A 608 -12.70 -3.47 -35.51
CA PHE A 608 -11.59 -3.80 -34.63
C PHE A 608 -10.20 -4.02 -35.25
N GLU A 609 -9.44 -2.92 -35.36
CA GLU A 609 -7.99 -2.95 -35.16
C GLU A 609 -7.70 -3.07 -33.65
N ILE A 610 -7.02 -4.16 -33.27
CA ILE A 610 -6.37 -4.27 -31.96
C ILE A 610 -4.97 -3.68 -32.11
N LEU A 611 -4.75 -2.58 -31.39
CA LEU A 611 -3.50 -1.86 -31.27
C LEU A 611 -2.42 -2.73 -30.63
N ASP A 612 -1.42 -3.08 -31.44
CA ASP A 612 -0.11 -3.53 -30.99
C ASP A 612 0.72 -2.28 -30.67
N ALA A 613 0.76 -1.90 -29.40
CA ALA A 613 1.53 -0.75 -28.93
C ALA A 613 2.27 -1.13 -27.65
N MET A 614 3.55 -1.51 -27.80
CA MET A 614 4.69 -0.97 -27.03
C MET A 614 5.97 -1.76 -27.34
N ARG A 615 6.80 -1.22 -28.25
CA ARG A 615 8.26 -1.40 -28.22
C ARG A 615 8.90 -0.03 -27.97
N PRO A 616 9.91 0.08 -27.09
CA PRO A 616 10.58 1.34 -26.82
C PRO A 616 11.50 1.73 -27.98
N ARG A 617 11.45 3.01 -28.33
CA ARG A 617 12.22 3.64 -29.40
C ARG A 617 13.59 4.05 -28.84
N ASN A 618 14.66 3.41 -29.32
CA ASN A 618 16.03 3.87 -29.12
C ASN A 618 16.23 5.17 -29.89
N THR A 619 16.61 6.24 -29.19
CA THR A 619 17.08 7.50 -29.78
C THR A 619 18.56 7.37 -30.10
N GLY A 620 18.90 7.32 -31.39
CA GLY A 620 20.26 7.55 -31.88
C GLY A 620 20.47 9.04 -32.13
N ALA A 621 21.53 9.58 -31.54
CA ALA A 621 22.14 10.85 -31.93
C ALA A 621 23.33 10.55 -32.85
N TYR A 622 23.54 11.48 -33.79
CA TYR A 622 24.52 11.57 -34.89
C TYR A 622 24.14 10.89 -36.21
#